data_AF-A0A3A0FKS7-F1
#
_entry.id   AF-A0A3A0FKS7-F1
#
_cell.length_a   1.000
_cell.length_b   1.000
_cell.length_c   1.000
_cell.angle_alpha   90.00
_cell.angle_beta   90.00
_cell.angle_gamma   90.00
#
_symmetry.space_group_name_H-M   'P 1'
#
loop_
_entity.id
_entity.type
_entity.pdbx_description
1 polymer ?
#
loop_
_entity_poly.entity_id
_entity_poly.type
_entity_poly.pdbx_seq_one_letter_code
_entity_poly.pdbx_strand_id
1 'polypeptide(L)'
;MNPRVILVAALPGLLTAALVSCGGDDDDAPPSPSATTAAASPSPSVEPTPSLAEVIARNPQYFVYITGKGDTLGSIADAFDGQPGPPPSGFAETLKALNQLASEPGEGQRLAIPLRLPGTLALFPDASIEAALGIGSAGNKLVLLQPSLALRDTYQNRVVLHTVVLSDGRPEEEGRGYVMEYYLADRPPFKGGSADPEARVVELLFTIWGGSLAKSAPSAPADSVHRFTRNGVDYAVQTGSGALHPAARIAEQLQTAAER
;
A
#
# COMPACT_ATOMS: atom_id res chain seq x y z
N MET A 1 -6.92 25.59 -22.51
CA MET A 1 -6.44 25.25 -21.17
C MET A 1 -5.37 24.18 -21.33
N ASN A 2 -4.13 24.50 -20.99
CA ASN A 2 -2.97 23.64 -21.22
C ASN A 2 -2.90 22.53 -20.16
N PRO A 3 -2.80 21.25 -20.52
CA PRO A 3 -2.50 20.20 -19.55
C PRO A 3 -1.02 20.25 -19.17
N ARG A 4 -0.75 20.38 -17.86
CA ARG A 4 0.58 20.18 -17.28
C ARG A 4 0.89 18.68 -17.24
N VAL A 5 1.83 18.26 -18.07
CA VAL A 5 2.43 16.91 -18.04
C VAL A 5 3.44 16.86 -16.90
N ILE A 6 3.22 15.98 -15.92
CA ILE A 6 4.23 15.63 -14.91
C ILE A 6 5.06 14.48 -15.49
N LEU A 7 6.31 14.80 -15.84
CA LEU A 7 7.31 13.87 -16.33
C LEU A 7 7.88 13.11 -15.11
N VAL A 8 7.53 11.84 -14.95
CA VAL A 8 8.24 10.94 -14.02
C VAL A 8 9.44 10.39 -14.79
N ALA A 9 10.64 10.78 -14.35
CA ALA A 9 11.89 10.32 -14.91
C ALA A 9 12.09 8.83 -14.60
N ALA A 10 11.97 7.99 -15.63
CA ALA A 10 12.48 6.62 -15.61
C ALA A 10 13.98 6.65 -15.91
N LEU A 11 14.80 6.10 -15.01
CA LEU A 11 16.21 5.80 -15.27
C LEU A 11 16.32 4.62 -16.26
N PRO A 12 17.07 4.72 -17.36
CA PRO A 12 17.51 3.56 -18.11
C PRO A 12 18.98 3.25 -17.78
N GLY A 13 19.22 2.17 -17.04
CA GLY A 13 20.53 1.54 -16.95
C GLY A 13 20.77 0.64 -18.17
N LEU A 14 21.40 1.18 -19.20
CA LEU A 14 21.83 0.45 -20.39
C LEU A 14 23.26 -0.07 -20.17
N LEU A 15 23.41 -1.38 -19.96
CA LEU A 15 24.68 -2.09 -20.15
C LEU A 15 24.82 -2.40 -21.63
N THR A 16 25.67 -1.65 -22.33
CA THR A 16 26.12 -1.98 -23.69
C THR A 16 27.56 -2.51 -23.58
N ALA A 17 27.72 -3.81 -23.76
CA ALA A 17 29.03 -4.44 -23.95
C ALA A 17 29.54 -4.04 -25.34
N ALA A 18 30.65 -3.29 -25.39
CA ALA A 18 31.34 -2.97 -26.63
C ALA A 18 32.27 -4.12 -27.03
N LEU A 19 32.12 -4.53 -28.29
CA LEU A 19 32.98 -5.47 -29.00
C LEU A 19 34.39 -4.87 -29.18
N VAL A 20 35.41 -5.68 -28.88
CA VAL A 20 36.82 -5.41 -29.19
C VAL A 20 37.12 -5.92 -30.60
N SER A 21 37.69 -5.07 -31.47
CA SER A 21 38.33 -5.50 -32.72
C SER A 21 39.41 -4.51 -33.21
N CYS A 22 40.63 -5.06 -33.28
CA CYS A 22 41.81 -4.91 -34.18
C CYS A 22 42.34 -3.56 -34.75
N GLY A 23 43.68 -3.45 -34.68
CA GLY A 23 44.60 -2.67 -35.57
C GLY A 23 44.90 -1.26 -35.06
N GLY A 24 46.11 -0.71 -35.07
CA GLY A 24 47.40 -1.01 -35.71
C GLY A 24 48.12 0.34 -35.91
N ASP A 25 49.46 0.31 -35.84
CA ASP A 25 50.44 1.33 -36.25
C ASP A 25 50.82 2.51 -35.33
N ASP A 26 52.14 2.62 -35.20
CA ASP A 26 52.99 3.55 -34.48
C ASP A 26 52.84 5.02 -34.94
N ASP A 27 52.76 5.96 -33.99
CA ASP A 27 53.38 7.28 -34.17
C ASP A 27 53.65 7.95 -32.81
N ASP A 28 54.86 8.49 -32.72
CA ASP A 28 55.56 8.96 -31.53
C ASP A 28 55.08 10.40 -31.20
N ALA A 29 54.38 10.57 -30.07
CA ALA A 29 53.93 11.88 -29.59
C ALA A 29 54.13 12.03 -28.07
N PRO A 30 54.60 13.19 -27.58
CA PRO A 30 55.01 13.39 -26.19
C PRO A 30 53.82 13.37 -25.21
N PRO A 31 54.02 12.93 -23.95
CA PRO A 31 52.93 12.76 -22.99
C PRO A 31 52.35 14.11 -22.55
N SER A 32 51.08 14.33 -22.90
CA SER A 32 50.25 15.42 -22.39
C SER A 32 49.86 15.14 -20.92
N PRO A 33 49.84 16.16 -20.03
CA PRO A 33 49.64 15.96 -18.60
C PRO A 33 48.27 15.33 -18.29
N SER A 34 48.30 14.30 -17.45
CA SER A 34 47.13 13.56 -16.99
C SER A 34 46.07 14.49 -16.39
N ALA A 35 44.91 14.55 -17.02
CA ALA A 35 43.71 15.06 -16.39
C ALA A 35 43.29 14.08 -15.28
N THR A 36 43.49 14.47 -14.02
CA THR A 36 42.90 13.80 -12.87
C THR A 36 41.38 13.91 -12.98
N THR A 37 40.73 12.85 -13.45
CA THR A 37 39.28 12.71 -13.38
C THR A 37 38.90 12.69 -11.90
N ALA A 38 38.37 13.82 -11.41
CA ALA A 38 37.79 13.90 -10.08
C ALA A 38 36.68 12.86 -9.99
N ALA A 39 36.90 11.81 -9.20
CA ALA A 39 35.88 10.83 -8.87
C ALA A 39 34.69 11.58 -8.27
N ALA A 40 33.54 11.52 -8.94
CA ALA A 40 32.30 12.06 -8.41
C ALA A 40 32.03 11.38 -7.07
N SER A 41 32.05 12.16 -5.97
CA SER A 41 31.61 11.68 -4.67
C SER A 41 30.17 11.18 -4.81
N PRO A 42 29.84 9.95 -4.38
CA PRO A 42 28.47 9.49 -4.40
C PRO A 42 27.64 10.42 -3.50
N SER A 43 26.61 11.05 -4.08
CA SER A 43 25.61 11.76 -3.30
C SER A 43 25.03 10.78 -2.27
N PRO A 44 24.98 11.13 -0.97
CA PRO A 44 24.37 10.27 0.02
C PRO A 44 22.88 10.09 -0.33
N SER A 45 22.47 8.84 -0.56
CA SER A 45 21.04 8.48 -0.59
C SER A 45 20.46 8.76 0.79
N VAL A 46 19.70 9.84 0.91
CA VAL A 46 18.91 10.12 2.10
C VAL A 46 17.71 9.18 2.05
N GLU A 47 17.73 8.13 2.87
CA GLU A 47 16.52 7.35 3.11
C GLU A 47 15.44 8.26 3.71
N PRO A 48 14.21 8.26 3.17
CA PRO A 48 13.16 9.11 3.68
C PRO A 48 12.81 8.71 5.12
N THR A 49 12.84 9.68 6.04
CA THR A 49 12.41 9.48 7.43
C THR A 49 10.94 9.04 7.45
N PRO A 50 10.59 7.94 8.15
CA PRO A 50 9.21 7.49 8.23
C PRO A 50 8.33 8.50 8.96
N SER A 51 7.06 8.62 8.55
CA SER A 51 6.08 9.46 9.25
C SER A 51 5.71 8.86 10.60
N LEU A 52 5.16 9.66 11.51
CA LEU A 52 4.66 9.17 12.81
C LEU A 52 3.65 8.03 12.63
N ALA A 53 2.74 8.14 11.66
CA ALA A 53 1.77 7.10 11.35
C ALA A 53 2.43 5.78 10.96
N GLU A 54 3.50 5.81 10.14
CA GLU A 54 4.27 4.62 9.76
C GLU A 54 4.99 4.00 10.97
N VAL A 55 5.54 4.85 11.85
CA VAL A 55 6.18 4.37 13.08
C VAL A 55 5.19 3.66 13.98
N ILE A 56 3.99 4.22 14.16
CA ILE A 56 2.91 3.60 14.96
C ILE A 56 2.44 2.30 14.29
N ALA A 57 2.23 2.30 12.97
CA ALA A 57 1.76 1.16 12.19
C ALA A 57 2.79 0.02 12.06
N ARG A 58 4.03 0.17 12.55
CA ARG A 58 4.91 -0.98 12.78
C ARG A 58 4.33 -1.97 13.79
N ASN A 59 3.43 -1.52 14.66
CA ASN A 59 2.60 -2.38 15.47
C ASN A 59 1.37 -2.80 14.66
N PRO A 60 1.14 -4.11 14.43
CA PRO A 60 0.03 -4.61 13.61
C PRO A 60 -1.36 -4.37 14.21
N GLN A 61 -1.46 -3.75 15.38
CA GLN A 61 -2.71 -3.22 15.94
C GLN A 61 -3.14 -1.91 15.30
N TYR A 62 -2.34 -1.35 14.40
CA TYR A 62 -2.65 -0.13 13.68
C TYR A 62 -2.43 -0.35 12.19
N PHE A 63 -3.16 0.39 11.37
CA PHE A 63 -2.89 0.52 9.95
C PHE A 63 -2.80 2.01 9.59
N VAL A 64 -2.15 2.30 8.47
CA VAL A 64 -2.05 3.63 7.90
C VAL A 64 -3.25 3.86 6.98
N TYR A 65 -4.03 4.89 7.25
CA TYR A 65 -4.99 5.44 6.31
C TYR A 65 -4.37 6.66 5.62
N ILE A 66 -4.40 6.69 4.29
CA ILE A 66 -3.98 7.84 3.48
C ILE A 66 -5.23 8.62 3.12
N THR A 67 -5.30 9.87 3.59
CA THR A 67 -6.46 10.73 3.39
C THR A 67 -6.67 11.08 1.92
N GLY A 68 -7.91 10.97 1.48
CA GLY A 68 -8.38 11.44 0.19
C GLY A 68 -8.76 12.93 0.22
N LYS A 69 -9.25 13.40 -0.91
CA LYS A 69 -9.72 14.77 -1.04
C LYS A 69 -11.03 14.97 -0.29
N GLY A 70 -11.08 15.97 0.59
CA GLY A 70 -12.29 16.29 1.36
C GLY A 70 -12.50 15.42 2.59
N ASP A 71 -11.56 14.51 2.89
CA ASP A 71 -11.54 13.78 4.14
C ASP A 71 -11.40 14.75 5.33
N THR A 72 -12.14 14.44 6.39
CA THR A 72 -12.10 15.13 7.69
C THR A 72 -11.87 14.10 8.78
N LEU A 73 -11.43 14.52 9.95
CA LEU A 73 -11.34 13.59 11.09
C LEU A 73 -12.69 12.98 11.45
N GLY A 74 -13.78 13.73 11.31
CA GLY A 74 -15.14 13.24 11.53
C GLY A 74 -15.51 12.13 10.55
N SER A 75 -15.34 12.36 9.24
CA SER A 75 -15.69 11.37 8.22
C SER A 75 -14.84 10.10 8.32
N ILE A 76 -13.55 10.23 8.62
CA ILE A 76 -12.65 9.08 8.84
C ILE A 76 -13.04 8.33 10.12
N ALA A 77 -13.31 9.06 11.21
CA ALA A 77 -13.76 8.44 12.45
C ALA A 77 -15.04 7.65 12.24
N ASP A 78 -16.05 8.24 11.58
CA ASP A 78 -17.33 7.61 11.26
C ASP A 78 -17.16 6.37 10.37
N ALA A 79 -16.32 6.47 9.32
CA ALA A 79 -16.03 5.37 8.40
C ALA A 79 -15.47 4.14 9.14
N PHE A 80 -14.61 4.38 10.13
CA PHE A 80 -14.01 3.31 10.91
C PHE A 80 -14.77 3.01 12.20
N ASP A 81 -15.81 3.78 12.57
CA ASP A 81 -16.53 3.64 13.85
C ASP A 81 -17.23 2.30 14.00
N GLY A 82 -17.69 1.75 12.88
CA GLY A 82 -18.32 0.43 12.80
C GLY A 82 -17.37 -0.76 13.00
N GLN A 83 -16.09 -0.52 13.32
CA GLN A 83 -15.18 -1.62 13.68
C GLN A 83 -15.71 -2.31 14.93
N PRO A 84 -15.74 -3.65 14.98
CA PRO A 84 -16.37 -4.31 16.10
C PRO A 84 -15.56 -4.12 17.40
N GLY A 85 -16.27 -3.81 18.49
CA GLY A 85 -15.71 -3.30 19.75
C GLY A 85 -16.33 -1.94 20.09
N PRO A 86 -16.33 -1.51 21.36
CA PRO A 86 -16.95 -0.23 21.73
C PRO A 86 -16.14 0.93 21.12
N PRO A 87 -16.75 1.81 20.31
CA PRO A 87 -16.08 3.02 19.90
C PRO A 87 -15.82 3.89 21.14
N PRO A 88 -14.61 4.46 21.32
CA PRO A 88 -14.42 5.47 22.33
C PRO A 88 -15.28 6.69 21.97
N SER A 89 -16.05 7.19 22.92
CA SER A 89 -16.69 8.51 22.80
C SER A 89 -15.63 9.54 22.39
N GLY A 90 -15.81 10.23 21.27
CA GLY A 90 -14.77 11.13 20.74
C GLY A 90 -13.66 10.42 19.99
N PHE A 91 -13.98 9.40 19.17
CA PHE A 91 -12.98 8.70 18.35
C PHE A 91 -12.19 9.65 17.43
N ALA A 92 -12.83 10.67 16.85
CA ALA A 92 -12.13 11.72 16.10
C ALA A 92 -11.05 12.44 16.93
N GLU A 93 -11.34 12.78 18.19
CA GLU A 93 -10.35 13.39 19.10
C GLU A 93 -9.23 12.41 19.47
N THR A 94 -9.57 11.12 19.58
CA THR A 94 -8.57 10.06 19.79
C THR A 94 -7.64 9.96 18.58
N LEU A 95 -8.17 9.98 17.36
CA LEU A 95 -7.38 9.98 16.12
C LEU A 95 -6.50 11.23 16.02
N LYS A 96 -7.04 12.39 16.39
CA LYS A 96 -6.30 13.66 16.45
C LYS A 96 -5.10 13.58 17.39
N ALA A 97 -5.32 13.09 18.63
CA ALA A 97 -4.28 12.94 19.63
C ALA A 97 -3.23 11.89 19.23
N LEU A 98 -3.67 10.73 18.75
CA LEU A 98 -2.80 9.64 18.30
C LEU A 98 -1.84 10.10 17.19
N ASN A 99 -2.35 10.89 16.24
CA ASN A 99 -1.60 11.36 15.08
C ASN A 99 -0.95 12.74 15.30
N GLN A 100 -1.04 13.29 16.51
CA GLN A 100 -0.48 14.61 16.88
C GLN A 100 -0.88 15.73 15.91
N LEU A 101 -2.16 15.73 15.51
CA LEU A 101 -2.65 16.67 14.52
C LEU A 101 -2.95 18.04 15.15
N ALA A 102 -2.34 19.08 14.58
CA ALA A 102 -2.62 20.47 14.96
C ALA A 102 -3.93 20.99 14.33
N SER A 103 -4.34 20.43 13.18
CA SER A 103 -5.51 20.83 12.40
C SER A 103 -6.16 19.60 11.75
N GLU A 104 -7.21 19.82 10.95
CA GLU A 104 -7.72 18.78 10.04
C GLU A 104 -6.62 18.25 9.12
N PRO A 105 -6.67 16.96 8.74
CA PRO A 105 -5.68 16.37 7.88
C PRO A 105 -5.81 16.91 6.45
N GLY A 106 -4.66 17.15 5.80
CA GLY A 106 -4.63 17.48 4.37
C GLY A 106 -4.76 16.23 3.50
N GLU A 107 -5.00 16.40 2.20
CA GLU A 107 -4.98 15.29 1.22
C GLU A 107 -3.60 14.62 1.18
N GLY A 108 -3.58 13.28 1.08
CA GLY A 108 -2.36 12.47 1.07
C GLY A 108 -1.67 12.33 2.44
N GLN A 109 -2.24 12.90 3.49
CA GLN A 109 -1.73 12.75 4.84
C GLN A 109 -1.92 11.33 5.35
N ARG A 110 -0.89 10.81 6.01
CA ARG A 110 -0.88 9.46 6.60
C ARG A 110 -1.32 9.53 8.05
N LEU A 111 -2.37 8.77 8.39
CA LEU A 111 -2.90 8.66 9.74
C LEU A 111 -2.81 7.21 10.21
N ALA A 112 -2.28 6.98 11.41
CA ALA A 112 -2.42 5.72 12.11
C ALA A 112 -3.85 5.58 12.62
N ILE A 113 -4.51 4.49 12.26
CA ILE A 113 -5.85 4.12 12.69
C ILE A 113 -5.73 2.84 13.51
N PRO A 114 -6.23 2.80 14.76
CA PRO A 114 -6.23 1.58 15.55
C PRO A 114 -7.19 0.56 14.93
N LEU A 115 -6.78 -0.70 14.89
CA LEU A 115 -7.66 -1.85 14.67
C LEU A 115 -8.42 -2.13 15.96
N ARG A 116 -9.70 -1.78 15.99
CA ARG A 116 -10.62 -2.26 17.03
C ARG A 116 -11.11 -3.63 16.60
N LEU A 117 -10.57 -4.63 17.28
CA LEU A 117 -11.03 -5.99 17.12
C LEU A 117 -11.96 -6.33 18.28
N PRO A 118 -13.13 -6.95 18.01
CA PRO A 118 -13.87 -7.63 19.04
C PRO A 118 -13.04 -8.83 19.52
N GLY A 119 -13.49 -9.50 20.59
CA GLY A 119 -13.03 -10.85 20.91
C GLY A 119 -13.34 -11.91 19.83
N THR A 120 -13.68 -11.51 18.60
CA THR A 120 -13.80 -12.39 17.43
C THR A 120 -12.57 -12.21 16.53
N LEU A 121 -12.16 -13.30 15.89
CA LEU A 121 -10.93 -13.45 15.08
C LEU A 121 -10.90 -12.62 13.79
N ALA A 122 -11.74 -11.59 13.66
CA ALA A 122 -11.70 -10.68 12.52
C ALA A 122 -10.36 -9.93 12.55
N LEU A 123 -9.46 -10.23 11.60
CA LEU A 123 -8.12 -9.63 11.57
C LEU A 123 -8.08 -8.29 10.82
N PHE A 124 -9.20 -7.90 10.22
CA PHE A 124 -9.30 -6.81 9.27
C PHE A 124 -10.61 -6.04 9.50
N PRO A 125 -10.64 -4.71 9.33
CA PRO A 125 -11.81 -3.86 9.59
C PRO A 125 -12.78 -3.85 8.38
N ASP A 126 -13.19 -5.04 7.94
CA ASP A 126 -13.84 -5.29 6.65
C ASP A 126 -15.15 -4.52 6.49
N ALA A 127 -16.04 -4.69 7.47
CA ALA A 127 -17.36 -4.07 7.47
C ALA A 127 -17.26 -2.53 7.45
N SER A 128 -16.26 -1.97 8.11
CA SER A 128 -15.99 -0.53 8.11
C SER A 128 -15.54 -0.05 6.73
N ILE A 129 -14.60 -0.77 6.09
CA ILE A 129 -14.14 -0.43 4.75
C ILE A 129 -15.28 -0.58 3.73
N GLU A 130 -16.07 -1.65 3.81
CA GLU A 130 -17.24 -1.87 2.96
C GLU A 130 -18.27 -0.75 3.14
N ALA A 131 -18.59 -0.37 4.38
CA ALA A 131 -19.51 0.72 4.67
C ALA A 131 -18.99 2.08 4.14
N ALA A 132 -17.70 2.39 4.35
CA ALA A 132 -17.07 3.62 3.86
C ALA A 132 -17.11 3.71 2.33
N LEU A 133 -16.88 2.59 1.65
CA LEU A 133 -16.96 2.51 0.18
C LEU A 133 -18.40 2.40 -0.34
N GLY A 134 -19.40 2.31 0.53
CA GLY A 134 -20.80 2.05 0.17
C GLY A 134 -20.99 0.73 -0.57
N ILE A 135 -20.16 -0.29 -0.30
CA ILE A 135 -20.28 -1.61 -0.93
C ILE A 135 -21.63 -2.23 -0.56
N GLY A 136 -22.29 -2.83 -1.55
CA GLY A 136 -23.65 -3.37 -1.40
C GLY A 136 -24.78 -2.34 -1.54
N SER A 137 -24.47 -1.04 -1.67
CA SER A 137 -25.50 -0.04 -2.00
C SER A 137 -26.01 -0.21 -3.44
N ALA A 138 -27.24 0.25 -3.71
CA ALA A 138 -27.82 0.20 -5.05
C ALA A 138 -26.89 0.85 -6.09
N GLY A 139 -26.57 0.10 -7.16
CA GLY A 139 -25.70 0.56 -8.25
C GLY A 139 -24.19 0.43 -7.99
N ASN A 140 -23.75 0.16 -6.75
CA ASN A 140 -22.33 -0.08 -6.46
C ASN A 140 -21.97 -1.56 -6.64
N LYS A 141 -21.22 -1.86 -7.70
CA LYS A 141 -20.76 -3.21 -8.04
C LYS A 141 -19.41 -3.57 -7.41
N LEU A 142 -18.75 -2.61 -6.75
CA LEU A 142 -17.47 -2.84 -6.09
C LEU A 142 -17.65 -3.89 -5.00
N VAL A 143 -16.73 -4.85 -4.95
CA VAL A 143 -16.56 -5.76 -3.82
C VAL A 143 -15.18 -5.58 -3.19
N LEU A 144 -15.11 -5.77 -1.87
CA LEU A 144 -13.87 -5.75 -1.13
C LEU A 144 -13.22 -7.13 -1.24
N LEU A 145 -11.96 -7.17 -1.72
CA LEU A 145 -11.19 -8.39 -1.85
C LEU A 145 -10.20 -8.50 -0.71
N GLN A 146 -10.10 -9.68 -0.11
CA GLN A 146 -9.39 -9.90 1.14
C GLN A 146 -8.64 -11.22 1.17
N PRO A 147 -7.58 -11.35 1.97
CA PRO A 147 -6.92 -12.63 2.19
C PRO A 147 -7.90 -13.72 2.63
N SER A 148 -7.99 -14.82 1.88
CA SER A 148 -8.71 -16.02 2.34
C SER A 148 -8.03 -16.67 3.54
N LEU A 149 -8.75 -17.57 4.22
CA LEU A 149 -8.16 -18.41 5.27
C LEU A 149 -6.98 -19.24 4.71
N ALA A 150 -7.13 -19.80 3.51
CA ALA A 150 -6.07 -20.56 2.85
C ALA A 150 -4.81 -19.72 2.58
N LEU A 151 -4.99 -18.47 2.12
CA LEU A 151 -3.87 -17.53 1.95
C LEU A 151 -3.20 -17.25 3.30
N ARG A 152 -3.99 -16.93 4.32
CA ARG A 152 -3.47 -16.66 5.66
C ARG A 152 -2.70 -17.84 6.25
N ASP A 153 -3.20 -19.06 6.09
CA ASP A 153 -2.54 -20.27 6.60
C ASP A 153 -1.22 -20.54 5.88
N THR A 154 -1.14 -20.24 4.57
CA THR A 154 0.11 -20.28 3.81
C THR A 154 1.20 -19.41 4.44
N TYR A 155 0.81 -18.25 4.99
CA TYR A 155 1.68 -17.33 5.70
C TYR A 155 1.58 -17.46 7.23
N GLN A 156 1.15 -18.63 7.73
CA GLN A 156 1.10 -18.95 9.17
C GLN A 156 0.35 -17.89 10.01
N ASN A 157 -0.73 -17.31 9.45
CA ASN A 157 -1.52 -16.24 10.06
C ASN A 157 -0.71 -14.97 10.38
N ARG A 158 0.34 -14.66 9.61
CA ARG A 158 1.19 -13.46 9.76
C ARG A 158 0.82 -12.31 8.83
N VAL A 159 -0.25 -12.45 8.04
CA VAL A 159 -0.72 -11.41 7.11
C VAL A 159 -1.43 -10.31 7.90
N VAL A 160 -1.03 -9.05 7.69
CA VAL A 160 -1.62 -7.86 8.33
C VAL A 160 -2.00 -6.83 7.29
N LEU A 161 -3.08 -6.09 7.53
CA LEU A 161 -3.40 -4.90 6.76
C LEU A 161 -2.53 -3.75 7.28
N HIS A 162 -1.77 -3.11 6.41
CA HIS A 162 -0.83 -2.04 6.79
C HIS A 162 -1.22 -0.68 6.23
N THR A 163 -1.68 -0.60 4.99
CA THR A 163 -2.04 0.69 4.35
C THR A 163 -3.37 0.59 3.65
N VAL A 164 -4.18 1.64 3.77
CA VAL A 164 -5.50 1.78 3.16
C VAL A 164 -5.59 3.16 2.50
N VAL A 165 -6.06 3.16 1.25
CA VAL A 165 -6.50 4.34 0.51
C VAL A 165 -7.93 4.07 0.06
N LEU A 166 -8.85 4.99 0.31
CA LEU A 166 -10.23 4.88 -0.15
C LEU A 166 -10.56 6.03 -1.10
N SER A 167 -11.35 5.71 -2.10
CA SER A 167 -12.06 6.66 -2.97
C SER A 167 -13.54 6.31 -2.83
N ASP A 168 -14.29 7.12 -2.10
CA ASP A 168 -15.71 6.88 -1.82
C ASP A 168 -16.64 7.35 -2.97
N GLY A 169 -16.03 7.88 -4.04
CA GLY A 169 -16.73 8.49 -5.16
C GLY A 169 -17.17 9.91 -4.88
N ARG A 170 -16.51 10.64 -3.97
CA ARG A 170 -16.71 12.07 -3.77
C ARG A 170 -15.39 12.82 -3.96
N PRO A 171 -15.30 13.69 -4.99
CA PRO A 171 -16.35 14.01 -5.96
C PRO A 171 -16.66 12.84 -6.92
N GLU A 172 -17.86 12.83 -7.53
CA GLU A 172 -18.37 11.70 -8.32
C GLU A 172 -17.43 11.28 -9.46
N GLU A 173 -16.66 12.21 -10.03
CA GLU A 173 -15.67 11.93 -11.05
C GLU A 173 -14.53 11.00 -10.62
N GLU A 174 -14.21 10.90 -9.32
CA GLU A 174 -13.16 10.01 -8.82
C GLU A 174 -13.59 8.55 -8.80
N GLY A 175 -14.91 8.29 -8.81
CA GLY A 175 -15.48 6.95 -8.73
C GLY A 175 -15.14 6.22 -7.42
N ARG A 176 -15.72 5.04 -7.23
CA ARG A 176 -15.47 4.22 -6.04
C ARG A 176 -14.29 3.30 -6.25
N GLY A 177 -13.37 3.25 -5.30
CA GLY A 177 -12.19 2.40 -5.38
C GLY A 177 -11.39 2.35 -4.09
N TYR A 178 -10.42 1.44 -4.02
CA TYR A 178 -9.52 1.32 -2.88
C TYR A 178 -8.14 0.84 -3.30
N VAL A 179 -7.15 1.14 -2.45
CA VAL A 179 -5.85 0.48 -2.41
C VAL A 179 -5.67 -0.09 -1.01
N MET A 180 -5.30 -1.36 -0.91
CA MET A 180 -4.98 -2.01 0.36
C MET A 180 -3.64 -2.71 0.25
N GLU A 181 -2.70 -2.36 1.13
CA GLU A 181 -1.43 -3.05 1.23
C GLU A 181 -1.44 -4.01 2.42
N TYR A 182 -1.06 -5.25 2.14
CA TYR A 182 -0.90 -6.31 3.12
C TYR A 182 0.56 -6.61 3.31
N TYR A 183 0.98 -6.74 4.57
CA TYR A 183 2.37 -6.98 4.95
C TYR A 183 2.48 -8.30 5.73
N LEU A 184 3.71 -8.78 5.88
CA LEU A 184 4.05 -9.82 6.83
C LEU A 184 4.46 -9.22 8.16
N ALA A 185 3.88 -9.73 9.24
CA ALA A 185 4.41 -9.55 10.59
C ALA A 185 5.53 -10.58 10.87
N ASP A 186 6.44 -10.32 11.80
CA ASP A 186 7.52 -11.24 12.22
C ASP A 186 6.99 -12.50 12.92
N ARG A 187 5.83 -12.40 13.55
CA ARG A 187 5.08 -13.45 14.23
C ARG A 187 3.57 -13.23 14.07
N PRO A 188 2.72 -14.22 14.40
CA PRO A 188 1.27 -14.03 14.36
C PRO A 188 0.87 -12.82 15.23
N PRO A 189 0.21 -11.80 14.65
CA PRO A 189 -0.14 -10.56 15.34
C PRO A 189 -1.24 -10.75 16.39
N PHE A 190 -1.92 -11.91 16.37
CA PHE A 190 -2.98 -12.25 17.31
C PHE A 190 -2.75 -13.66 17.88
N LYS A 191 -2.82 -13.78 19.20
CA LYS A 191 -2.68 -15.03 19.93
C LYS A 191 -3.77 -15.13 20.98
N GLY A 192 -4.57 -16.20 20.91
CA GLY A 192 -5.63 -16.46 21.91
C GLY A 192 -6.71 -15.38 21.99
N GLY A 193 -7.01 -14.69 20.87
CA GLY A 193 -8.02 -13.63 20.82
C GLY A 193 -7.53 -12.24 21.23
N SER A 194 -6.25 -12.11 21.58
CA SER A 194 -5.62 -10.83 21.92
C SER A 194 -4.52 -10.49 20.93
N ALA A 195 -4.29 -9.20 20.71
CA ALA A 195 -3.14 -8.74 19.93
C ALA A 195 -1.83 -9.04 20.67
N ASP A 196 -0.81 -9.49 19.94
CA ASP A 196 0.54 -9.67 20.44
C ASP A 196 1.27 -8.31 20.40
N PRO A 197 1.63 -7.71 21.55
CA PRO A 197 2.31 -6.42 21.59
C PRO A 197 3.76 -6.49 21.08
N GLU A 198 4.33 -7.68 20.91
CA GLU A 198 5.67 -7.88 20.37
C GLU A 198 5.70 -8.08 18.86
N ALA A 199 4.55 -8.35 18.22
CA ALA A 199 4.49 -8.52 16.78
C ALA A 199 4.85 -7.21 16.05
N ARG A 200 5.61 -7.32 14.97
CA ARG A 200 6.08 -6.19 14.17
C ARG A 200 5.84 -6.43 12.69
N VAL A 201 5.38 -5.39 11.99
CA VAL A 201 5.32 -5.38 10.52
C VAL A 201 6.74 -5.37 9.96
N VAL A 202 7.02 -6.26 9.01
CA VAL A 202 8.37 -6.51 8.46
C VAL A 202 8.48 -6.05 7.02
N GLU A 203 7.66 -6.59 6.12
CA GLU A 203 7.79 -6.34 4.68
C GLU A 203 6.47 -6.45 3.94
N LEU A 204 6.38 -5.77 2.80
CA LEU A 204 5.21 -5.79 1.92
C LEU A 204 5.02 -7.19 1.35
N LEU A 205 3.81 -7.73 1.53
CA LEU A 205 3.41 -9.01 1.00
C LEU A 205 2.75 -8.86 -0.37
N PHE A 206 1.66 -8.09 -0.44
CA PHE A 206 1.01 -7.73 -1.70
C PHE A 206 0.13 -6.50 -1.52
N THR A 207 -0.22 -5.88 -2.64
CA THR A 207 -1.16 -4.76 -2.71
C THR A 207 -2.33 -5.12 -3.61
N ILE A 208 -3.53 -4.72 -3.20
CA ILE A 208 -4.77 -4.85 -3.99
C ILE A 208 -5.23 -3.44 -4.37
N TRP A 209 -5.58 -3.25 -5.64
CA TRP A 209 -6.34 -2.11 -6.13
C TRP A 209 -7.69 -2.58 -6.64
N GLY A 210 -8.76 -1.84 -6.31
CA GLY A 210 -10.10 -2.11 -6.79
C GLY A 210 -10.81 -0.85 -7.28
N GLY A 211 -11.70 -1.02 -8.26
CA GLY A 211 -12.57 0.05 -8.75
C GLY A 211 -11.80 1.15 -9.49
N SER A 212 -12.13 2.41 -9.19
CA SER A 212 -11.49 3.58 -9.84
C SER A 212 -9.98 3.62 -9.64
N LEU A 213 -9.47 3.07 -8.54
CA LEU A 213 -8.05 3.02 -8.23
C LEU A 213 -7.31 1.84 -8.89
N ALA A 214 -8.00 0.89 -9.55
CA ALA A 214 -7.34 -0.22 -10.24
C ALA A 214 -6.36 0.23 -11.36
N LYS A 215 -6.63 1.39 -11.95
CA LYS A 215 -5.79 1.99 -13.00
C LYS A 215 -4.51 2.63 -12.48
N SER A 216 -4.42 2.92 -11.18
CA SER A 216 -3.21 3.50 -10.57
C SER A 216 -2.17 2.45 -10.18
N ALA A 217 -2.52 1.16 -10.24
CA ALA A 217 -1.54 0.08 -10.03
C ALA A 217 -0.37 0.24 -11.01
N PRO A 218 0.88 0.13 -10.54
CA PRO A 218 2.05 0.42 -11.35
C PRO A 218 2.16 -0.50 -12.57
N SER A 219 2.86 0.00 -13.59
CA SER A 219 3.34 -0.86 -14.67
C SER A 219 4.55 -1.62 -14.15
N ALA A 220 4.41 -2.93 -13.95
CA ALA A 220 5.47 -3.81 -13.48
C ALA A 220 5.53 -5.07 -14.36
N PRO A 221 6.60 -5.90 -14.25
CA PRO A 221 6.68 -7.16 -14.98
C PRO A 221 5.42 -8.01 -14.82
N ALA A 222 5.03 -8.74 -15.88
CA ALA A 222 3.75 -9.46 -15.94
C ALA A 222 3.51 -10.42 -14.76
N ASP A 223 4.56 -11.01 -14.20
CA ASP A 223 4.43 -11.95 -13.07
C ASP A 223 4.21 -11.26 -11.71
N SER A 224 4.55 -9.97 -11.64
CA SER A 224 4.48 -9.17 -10.40
C SER A 224 3.17 -8.43 -10.23
N VAL A 225 2.43 -8.20 -11.32
CA VAL A 225 1.12 -7.53 -11.31
C VAL A 225 0.12 -8.33 -12.14
N HIS A 226 -0.96 -8.75 -11.50
CA HIS A 226 -2.08 -9.42 -12.15
C HIS A 226 -3.30 -8.50 -12.19
N ARG A 227 -3.88 -8.31 -13.38
CA ARG A 227 -5.07 -7.48 -13.60
C ARG A 227 -6.22 -8.35 -14.04
N PHE A 228 -7.40 -8.11 -13.48
CA PHE A 228 -8.60 -8.89 -13.77
C PHE A 228 -9.86 -8.05 -13.54
N THR A 229 -10.98 -8.56 -14.03
CA THR A 229 -12.29 -7.95 -13.84
C THR A 229 -13.20 -8.93 -13.10
N ARG A 230 -13.92 -8.45 -12.08
CA ARG A 230 -14.92 -9.22 -11.33
C ARG A 230 -16.19 -8.40 -11.22
N ASN A 231 -17.35 -8.96 -11.56
CA ASN A 231 -18.64 -8.25 -11.58
C ASN A 231 -18.66 -6.96 -12.42
N GLY A 232 -17.82 -6.89 -13.45
CA GLY A 232 -17.66 -5.69 -14.29
C GLY A 232 -16.87 -4.55 -13.63
N VAL A 233 -16.14 -4.83 -12.54
CA VAL A 233 -15.24 -3.90 -11.86
C VAL A 233 -13.80 -4.36 -12.06
N ASP A 234 -12.91 -3.42 -12.35
CA ASP A 234 -11.49 -3.70 -12.55
C ASP A 234 -10.76 -3.83 -11.21
N TYR A 235 -9.79 -4.74 -11.19
CA TYR A 235 -8.92 -5.03 -10.07
C TYR A 235 -7.48 -5.24 -10.52
N ALA A 236 -6.55 -4.99 -9.61
CA ALA A 236 -5.16 -5.36 -9.77
C ALA A 236 -4.60 -5.90 -8.45
N VAL A 237 -3.71 -6.88 -8.54
CA VAL A 237 -2.92 -7.39 -7.41
C VAL A 237 -1.45 -7.28 -7.79
N GLN A 238 -0.63 -6.76 -6.88
CA GLN A 238 0.82 -6.72 -7.02
C GLN A 238 1.48 -7.47 -5.88
N THR A 239 2.45 -8.33 -6.19
CA THR A 239 3.29 -8.98 -5.18
C THR A 239 4.40 -8.06 -4.68
N GLY A 240 4.63 -8.06 -3.37
CA GLY A 240 5.81 -7.46 -2.73
C GLY A 240 6.96 -8.45 -2.55
N SER A 241 8.01 -8.03 -1.82
CA SER A 241 9.21 -8.84 -1.57
C SER A 241 8.93 -10.08 -0.72
N GLY A 242 7.93 -10.02 0.16
CA GLY A 242 7.57 -11.12 1.07
C GLY A 242 6.70 -12.19 0.41
N ALA A 243 6.30 -12.03 -0.85
CA ALA A 243 5.37 -12.92 -1.52
C ALA A 243 6.01 -14.28 -1.86
N LEU A 244 5.37 -15.37 -1.44
CA LEU A 244 5.73 -16.75 -1.82
C LEU A 244 5.10 -17.18 -3.15
N HIS A 245 4.17 -16.39 -3.68
CA HIS A 245 3.34 -16.73 -4.83
C HIS A 245 3.28 -15.56 -5.82
N PRO A 246 3.16 -15.84 -7.14
CA PRO A 246 2.96 -14.79 -8.14
C PRO A 246 1.61 -14.10 -7.96
N ALA A 247 1.46 -12.89 -8.49
CA ALA A 247 0.28 -12.05 -8.28
C ALA A 247 -1.04 -12.72 -8.70
N ALA A 248 -1.02 -13.51 -9.79
CA ALA A 248 -2.19 -14.25 -10.25
C ALA A 248 -2.65 -15.29 -9.23
N ARG A 249 -1.71 -16.00 -8.59
CA ARG A 249 -2.04 -17.01 -7.58
C ARG A 249 -2.55 -16.38 -6.29
N ILE A 250 -2.02 -15.21 -5.91
CA ILE A 250 -2.56 -14.44 -4.79
C ILE A 250 -4.00 -14.02 -5.11
N ALA A 251 -4.28 -13.52 -6.32
CA ALA A 251 -5.61 -13.09 -6.72
C ALA A 251 -6.67 -14.21 -6.66
N GLU A 252 -6.31 -15.45 -7.01
CA GLU A 252 -7.16 -16.64 -6.85
C GLU A 252 -7.50 -16.95 -5.38
N GLN A 253 -6.64 -16.55 -4.45
CA GLN A 253 -6.81 -16.78 -3.02
C GLN A 253 -7.39 -15.55 -2.28
N LEU A 254 -7.86 -14.55 -3.02
CA LEU A 254 -8.64 -13.44 -2.48
C LEU A 254 -10.13 -13.76 -2.51
N GLN A 255 -10.82 -13.39 -1.44
CA GLN A 255 -12.24 -13.63 -1.25
C GLN A 255 -13.00 -12.34 -0.90
N THR A 256 -14.31 -12.36 -1.06
CA THR A 256 -15.26 -11.32 -0.64
C THR A 256 -15.91 -11.69 0.69
N ALA A 257 -16.63 -10.75 1.32
CA ALA A 257 -17.37 -11.04 2.53
C ALA A 257 -18.43 -12.15 2.35
N ALA A 258 -19.00 -12.30 1.15
CA ALA A 258 -19.99 -13.34 0.85
C ALA A 258 -19.40 -14.74 0.64
N GLU A 259 -18.07 -14.84 0.48
CA GLU A 259 -17.34 -16.10 0.25
C GLU A 259 -16.68 -16.64 1.53
N ARG A 260 -16.79 -15.91 2.66
CA ARG A 260 -16.30 -16.31 3.99
C ARG A 260 -17.21 -17.32 4.67
#